data_AF-A0A359C9H8-F1
#
_entry.id   AF-A0A359C9H8-F1
#
_cell.length_a   1.000
_cell.length_b   1.000
_cell.length_c   1.000
_cell.angle_alpha   90.00
_cell.angle_beta   90.00
_cell.angle_gamma   90.00
#
_symmetry.space_group_name_H-M   'P 1'
#
loop_
_entity.id
_entity.type
_entity.pdbx_description
1 polymer ?
#
loop_
_entity_poly.entity_id
_entity_poly.type
_entity_poly.pdbx_seq_one_letter_code
_entity_poly.pdbx_strand_id
1 'polypeptide(L)'
;MAEHEEVLAAFEQLKQEGKIRYTGVSCHTDPANVLMPVIKSGRYDMITVAYNAYSGPFSEGGNGGDDPPQPAGIGKVLALAKEKDVGVVAMKTMAGGQREDLAALLAEGVSLPRAKLKWVLRNDAVSAVITEMDTFEILTENLAASGKPLSAAESDSLSRIVDATGREVCRLCGRCSPGCPSGIAIPDILRCLQYHRDHGKSNLARNTYQTIPASATVRGCTRCGQCERSCPSGVRVVHHLRQAHRTLSWNGRAGRMDS
;
A
#
# COMPACT_ATOMS: atom_id res chain seq x y z
N MET A 1 4.53 -16.45 13.19
CA MET A 1 5.62 -15.55 12.74
C MET A 1 6.54 -15.13 13.87
N ALA A 2 6.08 -14.43 14.90
CA ALA A 2 6.93 -13.96 16.00
C ALA A 2 7.69 -15.09 16.76
N GLU A 3 7.17 -16.32 16.71
CA GLU A 3 7.68 -17.48 17.45
C GLU A 3 8.02 -18.68 16.53
N HIS A 4 8.25 -18.47 15.22
CA HIS A 4 8.68 -19.58 14.36
C HIS A 4 10.15 -19.93 14.64
N GLU A 5 10.37 -20.85 15.58
CA GLU A 5 11.71 -21.25 16.04
C GLU A 5 12.62 -21.72 14.89
N GLU A 6 12.07 -22.40 13.87
CA GLU A 6 12.85 -22.80 12.68
C GLU A 6 13.42 -21.58 11.91
N VAL A 7 12.61 -20.53 11.73
CA VAL A 7 13.05 -19.31 11.02
C VAL A 7 14.09 -18.56 11.86
N LEU A 8 13.89 -18.54 13.17
CA LEU A 8 14.77 -17.82 14.10
C LEU A 8 16.13 -18.53 14.25
N ALA A 9 16.13 -19.87 14.29
CA ALA A 9 17.35 -20.67 14.24
C ALA A 9 18.12 -20.46 12.92
N ALA A 10 17.41 -20.41 11.79
CA ALA A 10 18.04 -20.11 10.50
C ALA A 10 18.66 -18.70 10.46
N PHE A 11 17.97 -17.69 11.01
CA PHE A 11 18.52 -16.34 11.13
C PHE A 11 19.78 -16.29 11.99
N GLU A 12 19.78 -16.99 13.14
CA GLU A 12 20.94 -17.05 14.02
C GLU A 12 22.14 -17.71 13.33
N GLN A 13 21.92 -18.86 12.66
CA GLN A 13 22.96 -19.51 11.88
C GLN A 13 23.53 -18.58 10.79
N LEU A 14 22.66 -17.89 10.04
CA LEU A 14 23.09 -16.97 8.99
C LEU A 14 23.85 -15.75 9.55
N LYS A 15 23.53 -15.29 10.76
CA LYS A 15 24.29 -14.24 11.47
C LYS A 15 25.67 -14.75 11.88
N GLN A 16 25.76 -15.95 12.46
CA GLN A 16 27.02 -16.58 12.87
C GLN A 16 27.96 -16.85 11.68
N GLU A 17 27.40 -17.24 10.53
CA GLU A 17 28.13 -17.43 9.28
C GLU A 17 28.52 -16.10 8.59
N GLY A 18 28.10 -14.94 9.13
CA GLY A 18 28.38 -13.62 8.56
C GLY A 18 27.64 -13.31 7.25
N LYS A 19 26.63 -14.10 6.89
CA LYS A 19 25.85 -13.95 5.65
C LYS A 19 24.82 -12.83 5.74
N ILE A 20 24.30 -12.55 6.94
CA ILE A 20 23.37 -11.45 7.20
C ILE A 20 23.83 -10.66 8.42
N ARG A 21 23.48 -9.36 8.45
CA ARG A 21 23.74 -8.48 9.60
C ARG A 21 22.48 -8.17 10.39
N TYR A 22 21.36 -8.04 9.69
CA TYR A 22 20.06 -7.66 10.25
C TYR A 22 18.97 -8.60 9.73
N THR A 23 17.91 -8.71 10.51
CA THR A 23 16.76 -9.57 10.28
C THR A 23 15.49 -8.73 10.30
N GLY A 24 14.47 -9.16 9.56
CA GLY A 24 13.24 -8.41 9.53
C GLY A 24 12.05 -9.17 8.98
N VAL A 25 10.89 -8.55 9.14
CA VAL A 25 9.61 -9.07 8.70
C VAL A 25 8.89 -8.05 7.83
N SER A 26 8.40 -8.50 6.68
CA SER A 26 7.47 -7.75 5.85
C SER A 26 6.03 -8.12 6.18
N CYS A 27 5.14 -7.13 6.26
CA CYS A 27 3.71 -7.36 6.45
C CYS A 27 2.87 -6.48 5.51
N HIS A 28 2.06 -7.14 4.67
CA HIS A 28 1.21 -6.47 3.69
C HIS A 28 -0.22 -6.22 4.17
N THR A 29 -0.70 -7.01 5.14
CA THR A 29 -2.09 -7.04 5.60
C THR A 29 -2.13 -7.14 7.11
N ASP A 30 -3.05 -6.40 7.75
CA ASP A 30 -3.24 -6.42 9.21
C ASP A 30 -1.96 -6.18 10.04
N PRO A 31 -1.27 -5.04 9.82
CA PRO A 31 0.04 -4.79 10.42
C PRO A 31 0.01 -4.76 11.96
N ALA A 32 -1.08 -4.33 12.59
CA ALA A 32 -1.14 -4.28 14.05
C ALA A 32 -1.07 -5.68 14.67
N ASN A 33 -1.89 -6.61 14.19
CA ASN A 33 -1.92 -7.98 14.74
C ASN A 33 -0.66 -8.78 14.40
N VAL A 34 -0.04 -8.51 13.25
CA VAL A 34 1.18 -9.23 12.82
C VAL A 34 2.45 -8.62 13.43
N LEU A 35 2.61 -7.30 13.34
CA LEU A 35 3.89 -6.65 13.67
C LEU A 35 4.04 -6.28 15.13
N MET A 36 2.95 -6.02 15.89
CA MET A 36 3.10 -5.72 17.32
C MET A 36 3.71 -6.90 18.10
N PRO A 37 3.29 -8.18 17.90
CA PRO A 37 3.97 -9.31 18.52
C PRO A 37 5.41 -9.50 18.04
N VAL A 38 5.69 -9.24 16.76
CA VAL A 38 7.04 -9.29 16.18
C VAL A 38 7.98 -8.28 16.84
N ILE A 39 7.53 -7.04 17.04
CA ILE A 39 8.33 -6.00 17.72
C ILE A 39 8.52 -6.37 19.20
N LYS A 40 7.45 -6.83 19.88
CA LYS A 40 7.52 -7.21 21.31
C LYS A 40 8.43 -8.40 21.58
N SER A 41 8.66 -9.28 20.61
CA SER A 41 9.54 -10.44 20.81
C SER A 41 11.00 -10.05 20.97
N GLY A 42 11.43 -8.87 20.49
CA GLY A 42 12.82 -8.43 20.51
C GLY A 42 13.75 -9.26 19.61
N ARG A 43 13.19 -10.09 18.71
CA ARG A 43 13.98 -11.01 17.87
C ARG A 43 14.26 -10.50 16.44
N TYR A 44 13.79 -9.31 16.09
CA TYR A 44 13.91 -8.75 14.74
C TYR A 44 14.44 -7.33 14.79
N ASP A 45 15.34 -7.00 13.86
CA ASP A 45 16.02 -5.70 13.79
C ASP A 45 15.18 -4.66 13.03
N MET A 46 14.33 -5.10 12.10
CA MET A 46 13.50 -4.19 11.30
C MET A 46 12.16 -4.80 10.84
N ILE A 47 11.22 -3.92 10.49
CA ILE A 47 9.95 -4.25 9.86
C ILE A 47 9.76 -3.50 8.54
N THR A 48 9.10 -4.15 7.59
CA THR A 48 8.64 -3.52 6.34
C THR A 48 7.12 -3.47 6.32
N VAL A 49 6.55 -2.27 6.20
CA VAL A 49 5.09 -2.06 6.35
C VAL A 49 4.54 -1.03 5.38
N ALA A 50 3.28 -1.21 4.96
CA ALA A 50 2.61 -0.23 4.12
C ALA A 50 2.30 1.06 4.90
N TYR A 51 2.91 2.18 4.51
CA TYR A 51 2.69 3.49 5.12
C TYR A 51 2.83 4.60 4.07
N ASN A 52 1.79 5.43 3.94
CA ASN A 52 1.66 6.48 2.91
C ASN A 52 0.64 7.53 3.34
N ALA A 53 0.44 8.57 2.53
CA ALA A 53 -0.44 9.70 2.85
C ALA A 53 -1.89 9.34 3.22
N TYR A 54 -2.36 8.15 2.83
CA TYR A 54 -3.69 7.66 3.20
C TYR A 54 -3.73 6.83 4.49
N SER A 55 -2.59 6.71 5.18
CA SER A 55 -2.49 6.16 6.52
C SER A 55 -2.77 7.21 7.60
N GLY A 56 -2.90 8.50 7.26
CA GLY A 56 -3.26 9.57 8.19
C GLY A 56 -4.78 9.74 8.37
N PRO A 57 -5.23 10.63 9.27
CA PRO A 57 -6.63 11.03 9.34
C PRO A 57 -7.10 11.65 8.02
N PHE A 58 -8.30 11.26 7.58
CA PHE A 58 -9.04 12.00 6.55
C PHE A 58 -9.49 13.31 7.18
N SER A 59 -9.47 14.41 6.42
CA SER A 59 -9.96 15.68 6.93
C SER A 59 -11.47 15.60 7.27
N GLU A 60 -11.91 16.44 8.20
CA GLU A 60 -13.21 16.36 8.87
C GLU A 60 -14.39 16.35 7.88
N GLY A 61 -15.16 15.25 7.88
CA GLY A 61 -16.35 15.09 7.04
C GLY A 61 -16.78 13.65 6.82
N GLY A 62 -15.89 12.68 7.04
CA GLY A 62 -16.26 11.27 7.23
C GLY A 62 -16.30 10.97 8.71
N ASN A 63 -17.39 10.39 9.23
CA ASN A 63 -17.53 9.95 10.62
C ASN A 63 -16.33 9.06 11.05
N GLY A 64 -15.28 9.70 11.55
CA GLY A 64 -14.14 9.07 12.18
C GLY A 64 -14.43 8.94 13.65
N GLY A 65 -14.49 7.69 14.14
CA GLY A 65 -14.17 7.45 15.55
C GLY A 65 -12.70 7.77 15.81
N ASP A 66 -12.28 7.66 17.07
CA ASP A 66 -10.97 8.08 17.60
C ASP A 66 -9.73 7.41 16.98
N ASP A 67 -9.89 6.53 15.98
CA ASP A 67 -8.82 5.93 15.19
C ASP A 67 -9.09 6.20 13.70
N PRO A 68 -8.23 6.94 12.98
CA PRO A 68 -8.45 7.24 11.57
C PRO A 68 -8.44 5.96 10.71
N PRO A 69 -8.87 6.01 9.43
CA PRO A 69 -8.95 4.86 8.52
C PRO A 69 -7.57 4.42 7.99
N GLN A 70 -6.64 4.27 8.92
CA GLN A 70 -5.46 3.42 8.83
C GLN A 70 -5.87 2.00 8.39
N PRO A 71 -4.96 1.18 7.83
CA PRO A 71 -4.98 -0.23 8.20
C PRO A 71 -4.85 -0.25 9.74
N ALA A 72 -5.97 -0.39 10.46
CA ALA A 72 -6.08 0.02 11.87
C ALA A 72 -4.84 -0.33 12.70
N GLY A 73 -4.34 0.65 13.46
CA GLY A 73 -3.22 0.46 14.38
C GLY A 73 -1.82 0.64 13.79
N ILE A 74 -1.65 1.08 12.53
CA ILE A 74 -0.31 1.40 12.00
C ILE A 74 0.41 2.46 12.86
N GLY A 75 -0.29 3.47 13.39
CA GLY A 75 0.28 4.44 14.32
C GLY A 75 0.84 3.79 15.58
N LYS A 76 0.11 2.81 16.15
CA LYS A 76 0.55 2.02 17.31
C LYS A 76 1.76 1.15 16.99
N VAL A 77 1.82 0.56 15.79
CA VAL A 77 2.98 -0.20 15.29
C VAL A 77 4.21 0.70 15.18
N LEU A 78 4.08 1.88 14.56
CA LEU A 78 5.19 2.81 14.37
C LEU A 78 5.71 3.36 15.70
N ALA A 79 4.81 3.74 16.61
CA ALA A 79 5.19 4.20 17.94
C ALA A 79 5.94 3.12 18.73
N LEU A 80 5.45 1.87 18.68
CA LEU A 80 6.09 0.74 19.35
C LEU A 80 7.45 0.40 18.73
N ALA A 81 7.57 0.43 17.40
CA ALA A 81 8.84 0.20 16.71
C ALA A 81 9.89 1.23 17.15
N LYS A 82 9.51 2.51 17.23
CA LYS A 82 10.38 3.57 17.73
C LYS A 82 10.75 3.39 19.21
N GLU A 83 9.80 3.03 20.06
CA GLU A 83 10.07 2.74 21.49
C GLU A 83 11.08 1.59 21.67
N LYS A 84 11.04 0.58 20.79
CA LYS A 84 11.89 -0.62 20.87
C LYS A 84 13.14 -0.55 19.97
N ASP A 85 13.43 0.59 19.37
CA ASP A 85 14.56 0.78 18.45
C ASP A 85 14.57 -0.22 17.28
N VAL A 86 13.39 -0.52 16.72
CA VAL A 86 13.22 -1.38 15.54
C VAL A 86 13.13 -0.53 14.29
N GLY A 87 13.98 -0.80 13.31
CA GLY A 87 14.00 -0.07 12.04
C GLY A 87 12.70 -0.23 11.26
N VAL A 88 12.17 0.86 10.70
CA VAL A 88 10.94 0.82 9.88
C VAL A 88 11.25 1.19 8.45
N VAL A 89 10.95 0.26 7.54
CA VAL A 89 11.00 0.48 6.09
C VAL A 89 9.58 0.61 5.55
N ALA A 90 9.20 1.82 5.14
CA ALA A 90 7.87 2.08 4.58
C ALA A 90 7.80 1.63 3.11
N MET A 91 6.85 0.74 2.80
CA MET A 91 6.53 0.32 1.44
C MET A 91 5.19 0.90 0.95
N LYS A 92 4.95 0.81 -0.36
CA LYS A 92 3.72 1.34 -1.00
C LYS A 92 3.51 2.84 -0.72
N THR A 93 4.61 3.58 -0.61
CA THR A 93 4.64 5.01 -0.26
C THR A 93 3.86 5.88 -1.25
N MET A 94 3.78 5.45 -2.52
CA MET A 94 3.04 6.14 -3.56
C MET A 94 1.53 5.95 -3.48
N ALA A 95 1.06 4.80 -2.94
CA ALA A 95 -0.36 4.46 -2.75
C ALA A 95 -1.26 4.58 -4.00
N GLY A 96 -0.69 4.41 -5.19
CA GLY A 96 -1.37 4.72 -6.45
C GLY A 96 -1.50 6.23 -6.71
N GLY A 97 -2.44 6.68 -7.56
CA GLY A 97 -2.70 8.11 -7.73
C GLY A 97 -1.62 8.91 -8.45
N GLN A 98 -0.94 8.32 -9.45
CA GLN A 98 -0.21 9.05 -10.50
C GLN A 98 -1.17 9.36 -11.66
N ARG A 99 -2.37 9.87 -11.34
CA ARG A 99 -3.38 10.13 -12.36
C ARG A 99 -3.23 11.56 -12.84
N GLU A 100 -3.27 11.74 -14.15
CA GLU A 100 -3.17 13.06 -14.80
C GLU A 100 -4.27 14.02 -14.31
N ASP A 101 -5.44 13.48 -13.95
CA ASP A 101 -6.58 14.26 -13.46
C ASP A 101 -6.42 14.83 -12.04
N LEU A 102 -5.32 14.53 -11.34
CA LEU A 102 -5.01 15.10 -10.02
C LEU A 102 -4.20 16.39 -10.11
N ALA A 103 -3.71 16.76 -11.30
CA ALA A 103 -2.90 17.97 -11.48
C ALA A 103 -3.63 19.25 -11.02
N ALA A 104 -4.95 19.30 -11.19
CA ALA A 104 -5.78 20.44 -10.77
C ALA A 104 -5.85 20.62 -9.23
N LEU A 105 -5.45 19.62 -8.45
CA LEU A 105 -5.43 19.68 -6.98
C LEU A 105 -4.07 20.08 -6.41
N LEU A 106 -3.04 20.18 -7.27
CA LEU A 106 -1.69 20.56 -6.88
C LEU A 106 -1.52 22.08 -6.91
N ALA A 107 -0.85 22.63 -5.91
CA ALA A 107 -0.32 23.98 -5.99
C ALA A 107 0.79 24.07 -7.05
N GLU A 108 1.00 25.26 -7.60
CA GLU A 108 2.04 25.52 -8.60
C GLU A 108 3.42 25.09 -8.07
N GLY A 109 4.17 24.36 -8.90
CA GLY A 109 5.51 23.85 -8.56
C GLY A 109 5.54 22.65 -7.61
N VAL A 110 4.40 22.15 -7.12
CA VAL A 110 4.35 20.96 -6.26
C VAL A 110 4.46 19.68 -7.11
N SER A 111 5.50 18.89 -6.85
CA SER A 111 5.61 17.51 -7.35
C SER A 111 4.90 16.55 -6.40
N LEU A 112 3.85 15.88 -6.89
CA LEU A 112 3.07 14.91 -6.11
C LEU A 112 3.93 13.74 -5.59
N PRO A 113 4.80 13.10 -6.39
CA PRO A 113 5.71 12.07 -5.89
C PRO A 113 6.59 12.54 -4.74
N ARG A 114 7.19 13.73 -4.86
CA ARG A 114 8.05 14.31 -3.81
C ARG A 114 7.26 14.54 -2.54
N ALA A 115 6.06 15.13 -2.66
CA ALA A 115 5.19 15.37 -1.52
C ALA A 115 4.85 14.06 -0.79
N LYS A 116 4.48 12.98 -1.52
CA LYS A 116 4.17 11.67 -0.92
C LYS A 116 5.35 11.09 -0.15
N LEU A 117 6.57 11.14 -0.71
CA LEU A 117 7.77 10.64 -0.04
C LEU A 117 8.11 11.45 1.20
N LYS A 118 8.08 12.79 1.09
CA LYS A 118 8.30 13.68 2.24
C LYS A 118 7.26 13.47 3.34
N TRP A 119 6.00 13.23 2.99
CA TRP A 119 4.96 12.93 3.97
C TRP A 119 5.28 11.67 4.77
N VAL A 120 5.80 10.63 4.12
CA VAL A 120 6.22 9.40 4.79
C VAL A 120 7.43 9.64 5.69
N LEU A 121 8.47 10.28 5.14
CA LEU A 121 9.74 10.55 5.83
C LEU A 121 9.64 11.61 6.94
N ARG A 122 8.55 12.38 7.02
CA ARG A 122 8.32 13.32 8.13
C ARG A 122 8.05 12.60 9.45
N ASN A 123 7.62 11.34 9.41
CA ASN A 123 7.40 10.54 10.61
C ASN A 123 8.74 9.99 11.08
N ASP A 124 9.17 10.43 12.26
CA ASP A 124 10.48 10.08 12.82
C ASP A 124 10.60 8.63 13.31
N ALA A 125 9.51 7.85 13.30
CA ALA A 125 9.55 6.41 13.44
C ALA A 125 9.93 5.68 12.14
N VAL A 126 9.95 6.36 10.98
CA VAL A 126 10.27 5.76 9.68
C VAL A 126 11.75 5.95 9.36
N SER A 127 12.48 4.85 9.24
CA SER A 127 13.92 4.86 8.95
C SER A 127 14.23 4.97 7.47
N ALA A 128 13.42 4.36 6.61
CA ALA A 128 13.63 4.36 5.16
C ALA A 128 12.33 4.14 4.37
N VAL A 129 12.38 4.38 3.06
CA VAL A 129 11.29 4.12 2.12
C VAL A 129 11.73 3.17 1.01
N ILE A 130 10.84 2.28 0.61
CA ILE A 130 10.94 1.53 -0.65
C ILE A 130 10.09 2.25 -1.69
N THR A 131 10.76 2.77 -2.71
CA THR A 131 10.14 3.43 -3.85
C THR A 131 10.72 2.86 -5.15
N GLU A 132 9.95 2.97 -6.21
CA GLU A 132 10.37 2.56 -7.55
C GLU A 132 11.32 3.59 -8.15
N MET A 133 12.28 3.13 -8.95
CA MET A 133 13.32 3.93 -9.62
C MET A 133 13.67 3.28 -10.98
N ASP A 134 12.66 2.97 -11.79
CA ASP A 134 12.82 2.29 -13.08
C ASP A 134 13.25 3.23 -14.23
N THR A 135 13.23 4.54 -14.00
CA THR A 135 13.83 5.55 -14.88
C THR A 135 14.69 6.56 -14.12
N PHE A 136 15.60 7.24 -14.82
CA PHE A 136 16.44 8.28 -14.23
C PHE A 136 15.63 9.50 -13.77
N GLU A 137 14.51 9.79 -14.42
CA GLU A 137 13.59 10.86 -14.02
C GLU A 137 12.97 10.54 -12.66
N ILE A 138 12.47 9.31 -12.48
CA ILE A 138 11.90 8.86 -11.20
C ILE A 138 12.97 8.82 -10.11
N LEU A 139 14.19 8.35 -10.42
CA LEU A 139 15.34 8.42 -9.50
C LEU A 139 15.59 9.87 -9.06
N THR A 140 15.64 10.81 -10.01
CA THR A 140 15.89 12.23 -9.73
C THR A 140 14.78 12.83 -8.87
N GLU A 141 13.52 12.52 -9.15
CA GLU A 141 12.36 12.93 -8.33
C GLU A 141 12.48 12.40 -6.90
N ASN A 142 12.82 11.13 -6.73
CA ASN A 142 12.94 10.50 -5.42
C ASN A 142 14.11 11.11 -4.61
N LEU A 143 15.26 11.32 -5.24
CA LEU A 143 16.43 11.94 -4.60
C LEU A 143 16.13 13.38 -4.16
N ALA A 144 15.36 14.14 -4.95
CA ALA A 144 14.96 15.50 -4.59
C ALA A 144 14.06 15.60 -3.34
N ALA A 145 13.39 14.50 -2.95
CA ALA A 145 12.64 14.43 -1.70
C ALA A 145 13.53 14.09 -0.48
N SER A 146 14.67 13.44 -0.69
CA SER A 146 15.53 12.96 0.40
C SER A 146 16.10 14.11 1.25
N GLY A 147 15.97 13.99 2.57
CA GLY A 147 16.48 14.98 3.53
C GLY A 147 15.78 16.34 3.49
N LYS A 148 14.62 16.46 2.83
CA LYS A 148 13.85 17.70 2.74
C LYS A 148 12.54 17.60 3.52
N PRO A 149 12.14 18.65 4.27
CA PRO A 149 10.86 18.67 4.96
C PRO A 149 9.69 18.75 3.97
N LEU A 150 8.52 18.26 4.41
CA LEU A 150 7.25 18.50 3.73
C LEU A 150 6.84 19.97 3.93
N SER A 151 6.65 20.70 2.83
CA SER A 151 6.17 22.09 2.89
C SER A 151 4.67 22.16 3.15
N ALA A 152 4.17 23.34 3.53
CA ALA A 152 2.73 23.57 3.71
C ALA A 152 1.96 23.35 2.39
N ALA A 153 2.44 23.89 1.27
CA ALA A 153 1.81 23.71 -0.04
C ALA A 153 1.76 22.24 -0.48
N GLU A 154 2.82 21.47 -0.19
CA GLU A 154 2.85 20.03 -0.43
C GLU A 154 1.83 19.30 0.46
N SER A 155 1.77 19.65 1.74
CA SER A 155 0.82 19.06 2.70
C SER A 155 -0.63 19.33 2.32
N ASP A 156 -0.96 20.56 1.95
CA ASP A 156 -2.32 20.97 1.55
C ASP A 156 -2.75 20.29 0.25
N SER A 157 -1.86 20.24 -0.74
CA SER A 157 -2.10 19.54 -2.01
C SER A 157 -2.36 18.04 -1.78
N LEU A 158 -1.57 17.41 -0.90
CA LEU A 158 -1.78 16.01 -0.52
C LEU A 158 -3.12 15.79 0.18
N SER A 159 -3.51 16.68 1.11
CA SER A 159 -4.80 16.56 1.80
C SER A 159 -5.95 16.58 0.80
N ARG A 160 -5.97 17.57 -0.11
CA ARG A 160 -7.00 17.69 -1.15
C ARG A 160 -7.09 16.43 -2.02
N ILE A 161 -5.95 15.85 -2.39
CA ILE A 161 -5.90 14.62 -3.17
C ILE A 161 -6.44 13.43 -2.36
N VAL A 162 -6.01 13.28 -1.11
CA VAL A 162 -6.45 12.20 -0.22
C VAL A 162 -7.96 12.26 -0.01
N ASP A 163 -8.51 13.45 0.19
CA ASP A 163 -9.94 13.68 0.39
C ASP A 163 -10.73 13.39 -0.90
N ALA A 164 -10.27 13.88 -2.04
CA ALA A 164 -10.92 13.66 -3.34
C ALA A 164 -10.91 12.20 -3.80
N THR A 165 -9.89 11.42 -3.40
CA THR A 165 -9.66 10.06 -3.91
C THR A 165 -9.77 8.98 -2.85
N GLY A 166 -10.09 9.32 -1.60
CA GLY A 166 -10.09 8.40 -0.46
C GLY A 166 -10.89 7.12 -0.69
N ARG A 167 -12.04 7.27 -1.37
CA ARG A 167 -12.98 6.19 -1.72
C ARG A 167 -12.63 5.43 -3.02
N GLU A 168 -11.60 5.87 -3.72
CA GLU A 168 -11.13 5.31 -5.00
C GLU A 168 -9.85 4.47 -4.86
N VAL A 169 -9.17 4.60 -3.71
CA VAL A 169 -7.87 3.97 -3.47
C VAL A 169 -8.01 2.88 -2.42
N CYS A 170 -7.91 1.62 -2.87
CA CYS A 170 -7.88 0.47 -1.99
C CYS A 170 -6.58 0.44 -1.17
N ARG A 171 -6.70 0.27 0.15
CA ARG A 171 -5.56 0.12 1.07
C ARG A 171 -4.96 -1.29 1.12
N LEU A 172 -5.54 -2.22 0.37
CA LEU A 172 -5.13 -3.63 0.32
C LEU A 172 -5.07 -4.30 1.71
N CYS A 173 -5.95 -3.90 2.63
CA CYS A 173 -5.92 -4.37 4.02
C CYS A 173 -6.59 -5.74 4.25
N GLY A 174 -7.32 -6.27 3.27
CA GLY A 174 -7.95 -7.60 3.35
C GLY A 174 -9.25 -7.68 4.17
N ARG A 175 -9.70 -6.60 4.83
CA ARG A 175 -10.92 -6.61 5.68
C ARG A 175 -12.21 -7.02 4.95
N CYS A 176 -12.26 -6.84 3.64
CA CYS A 176 -13.39 -7.25 2.81
C CYS A 176 -13.45 -8.75 2.56
N SER A 177 -12.35 -9.50 2.69
CA SER A 177 -12.27 -10.91 2.31
C SER A 177 -13.09 -11.84 3.21
N PRO A 178 -13.00 -11.78 4.56
CA PRO A 178 -13.73 -12.71 5.42
C PRO A 178 -15.25 -12.62 5.28
N GLY A 179 -15.77 -11.44 4.94
CA GLY A 179 -17.21 -11.20 4.78
C GLY A 179 -17.75 -11.49 3.37
N CYS A 180 -16.94 -11.93 2.41
CA CYS A 180 -17.42 -12.16 1.04
C CYS A 180 -18.07 -13.56 0.92
N PRO A 181 -19.40 -13.67 0.76
CA PRO A 181 -20.06 -14.99 0.67
C PRO A 181 -19.67 -15.75 -0.61
N SER A 182 -19.23 -15.02 -1.63
CA SER A 182 -18.79 -15.57 -2.91
C SER A 182 -17.29 -15.90 -2.96
N GLY A 183 -16.54 -15.70 -1.86
CA GLY A 183 -15.10 -16.01 -1.82
C GLY A 183 -14.26 -15.25 -2.85
N ILE A 184 -14.67 -14.03 -3.23
CA ILE A 184 -13.97 -13.24 -4.26
C ILE A 184 -12.61 -12.80 -3.71
N ALA A 185 -11.55 -12.93 -4.52
CA ALA A 185 -10.20 -12.46 -4.21
C ALA A 185 -10.10 -10.92 -4.34
N ILE A 186 -10.90 -10.19 -3.55
CA ILE A 186 -11.09 -8.75 -3.69
C ILE A 186 -9.77 -7.97 -3.62
N PRO A 187 -8.89 -8.17 -2.62
CA PRO A 187 -7.64 -7.42 -2.54
C PRO A 187 -6.74 -7.65 -3.76
N ASP A 188 -6.67 -8.89 -4.26
CA ASP A 188 -5.84 -9.24 -5.43
C ASP A 188 -6.38 -8.62 -6.72
N ILE A 189 -7.68 -8.66 -6.92
CA ILE A 189 -8.31 -8.04 -8.10
C ILE A 189 -8.10 -6.52 -8.08
N LEU A 190 -8.28 -5.87 -6.92
CA LEU A 190 -8.07 -4.43 -6.79
C LEU A 190 -6.59 -4.05 -6.92
N ARG A 191 -5.67 -4.90 -6.48
CA ARG A 191 -4.23 -4.74 -6.72
C ARG A 191 -3.89 -4.79 -8.20
N CYS A 192 -4.49 -5.72 -8.96
CA CYS A 192 -4.32 -5.77 -10.41
C CYS A 192 -4.83 -4.48 -11.08
N LEU A 193 -5.99 -3.97 -10.65
CA LEU A 193 -6.50 -2.69 -11.15
C LEU A 193 -5.56 -1.52 -10.83
N GLN A 194 -4.97 -1.49 -9.63
CA GLN A 194 -3.97 -0.47 -9.26
C GLN A 194 -2.72 -0.54 -10.14
N TYR A 195 -2.19 -1.73 -10.44
CA TYR A 195 -1.05 -1.87 -11.36
C TYR A 195 -1.34 -1.26 -12.74
N HIS A 196 -2.54 -1.48 -13.28
CA HIS A 196 -2.93 -0.90 -14.56
C HIS A 196 -3.15 0.62 -14.45
N ARG A 197 -4.02 1.06 -13.54
CA ARG A 197 -4.51 2.44 -13.46
C ARG A 197 -3.44 3.41 -12.94
N ASP A 198 -2.71 3.00 -11.91
CA ASP A 198 -1.89 3.93 -11.13
C ASP A 198 -0.38 3.79 -11.43
N HIS A 199 0.04 2.66 -12.02
CA HIS A 199 1.45 2.39 -12.33
C HIS A 199 1.70 2.21 -13.83
N GLY A 200 0.68 2.26 -14.70
CA GLY A 200 0.83 1.99 -16.13
C GLY A 200 1.23 0.55 -16.50
N LYS A 201 1.35 -0.34 -15.51
CA LYS A 201 1.85 -1.72 -15.65
C LYS A 201 0.75 -2.68 -16.11
N SER A 202 0.20 -2.40 -17.29
CA SER A 202 -0.95 -3.11 -17.85
C SER A 202 -0.68 -4.61 -18.09
N ASN A 203 0.53 -4.97 -18.53
CA ASN A 203 0.89 -6.37 -18.77
C ASN A 203 0.99 -7.15 -17.45
N LEU A 204 1.66 -6.59 -16.44
CA LEU A 204 1.70 -7.17 -15.09
C LEU A 204 0.29 -7.32 -14.51
N ALA A 205 -0.56 -6.29 -14.65
CA ALA A 205 -1.94 -6.31 -14.19
C ALA A 205 -2.74 -7.46 -14.80
N ARG A 206 -2.67 -7.64 -16.12
CA ARG A 206 -3.40 -8.71 -16.84
C ARG A 206 -2.86 -10.09 -16.50
N ASN A 207 -1.54 -10.27 -16.52
CA ASN A 207 -0.91 -11.55 -16.19
C ASN A 207 -1.24 -11.97 -14.75
N THR A 208 -1.16 -11.03 -13.79
CA THR A 208 -1.54 -11.30 -12.39
C THR A 208 -3.04 -11.57 -12.26
N TYR A 209 -3.90 -10.88 -13.00
CA TYR A 209 -5.35 -11.11 -12.95
C TYR A 209 -5.72 -12.51 -13.46
N GLN A 210 -4.99 -13.03 -14.44
CA GLN A 210 -5.21 -14.37 -15.02
C GLN A 210 -4.81 -15.51 -14.07
N THR A 211 -3.94 -15.28 -13.08
CA THR A 211 -3.59 -16.31 -12.08
C THR A 211 -4.63 -16.46 -10.97
N ILE A 212 -5.61 -15.56 -10.90
CA ILE A 212 -6.68 -15.63 -9.90
C ILE A 212 -7.60 -16.82 -10.25
N PRO A 213 -7.85 -17.75 -9.31
CA PRO A 213 -8.71 -18.90 -9.56
C PRO A 213 -10.09 -18.48 -10.06
N ALA A 214 -10.62 -19.19 -11.07
CA ALA A 214 -11.90 -18.85 -11.70
C ALA A 214 -13.04 -18.66 -10.69
N SER A 215 -13.06 -19.48 -9.63
CA SER A 215 -14.02 -19.43 -8.52
C SER A 215 -13.95 -18.15 -7.69
N ALA A 216 -12.78 -17.50 -7.62
CA ALA A 216 -12.54 -16.28 -6.86
C ALA A 216 -12.56 -15.00 -7.73
N THR A 217 -12.90 -15.12 -9.02
CA THR A 217 -12.99 -13.97 -9.93
C THR A 217 -14.29 -13.20 -9.79
N VAL A 218 -14.34 -11.99 -10.37
CA VAL A 218 -15.51 -11.10 -10.40
C VAL A 218 -16.77 -11.78 -10.96
N ARG A 219 -16.64 -12.86 -11.76
CA ARG A 219 -17.78 -13.61 -12.31
C ARG A 219 -18.67 -14.22 -11.22
N GLY A 220 -18.10 -14.62 -10.08
CA GLY A 220 -18.84 -15.16 -8.94
C GLY A 220 -19.48 -14.09 -8.04
N CYS A 221 -19.24 -12.81 -8.30
CA CYS A 221 -19.68 -11.72 -7.41
C CYS A 221 -21.19 -11.46 -7.55
N THR A 222 -21.92 -11.63 -6.45
CA THR A 222 -23.37 -11.34 -6.35
C THR A 222 -23.71 -9.87 -6.12
N ARG A 223 -22.68 -9.01 -5.99
CA ARG A 223 -22.83 -7.56 -5.72
C ARG A 223 -23.58 -7.25 -4.41
N CYS A 224 -23.45 -8.10 -3.40
CA CYS A 224 -24.13 -7.95 -2.10
C CYS A 224 -23.70 -6.73 -1.25
N GLY A 225 -22.60 -6.04 -1.62
CA GLY A 225 -22.10 -4.85 -0.93
C GLY A 225 -21.42 -5.10 0.42
N GLN A 226 -21.28 -6.35 0.88
CA GLN A 226 -20.68 -6.65 2.19
C GLN A 226 -19.24 -6.13 2.31
N CYS A 227 -18.47 -6.24 1.23
CA CYS A 227 -17.11 -5.71 1.16
C CYS A 227 -17.02 -4.19 1.33
N GLU A 228 -18.01 -3.44 0.86
CA GLU A 228 -18.07 -1.98 0.99
C GLU A 228 -18.45 -1.59 2.42
N ARG A 229 -19.40 -2.29 3.04
CA ARG A 229 -19.77 -2.11 4.46
C ARG A 229 -18.60 -2.40 5.42
N SER A 230 -17.76 -3.37 5.08
CA SER A 230 -16.57 -3.71 5.87
C SER A 230 -15.33 -2.86 5.53
N CYS A 231 -15.41 -1.95 4.54
CA CYS A 231 -14.26 -1.17 4.12
C CYS A 231 -14.09 0.07 5.02
N PRO A 232 -13.00 0.19 5.79
CA PRO A 232 -12.79 1.35 6.67
C PRO A 232 -12.63 2.67 5.91
N SER A 233 -12.15 2.61 4.66
CA SER A 233 -11.96 3.80 3.81
C SER A 233 -13.14 4.07 2.87
N GLY A 234 -14.27 3.36 3.02
CA GLY A 234 -15.48 3.59 2.22
C GLY A 234 -15.30 3.36 0.71
N VAL A 235 -14.35 2.50 0.32
CA VAL A 235 -14.01 2.25 -1.09
C VAL A 235 -15.19 1.65 -1.83
N ARG A 236 -15.43 2.10 -3.07
CA ARG A 236 -16.46 1.56 -3.98
C ARG A 236 -16.03 0.21 -4.57
N VAL A 237 -15.87 -0.80 -3.71
CA VAL A 237 -15.31 -2.10 -4.06
C VAL A 237 -16.04 -2.76 -5.23
N VAL A 238 -17.38 -2.78 -5.23
CA VAL A 238 -18.15 -3.47 -6.27
C VAL A 238 -17.95 -2.79 -7.63
N HIS A 239 -17.89 -1.46 -7.64
CA HIS A 239 -17.58 -0.67 -8.83
C HIS A 239 -16.19 -1.04 -9.39
N HIS A 240 -15.16 -1.02 -8.53
CA HIS A 240 -13.79 -1.31 -8.96
C HIS A 240 -13.58 -2.78 -9.38
N LEU A 241 -14.26 -3.74 -8.75
CA LEU A 241 -14.23 -5.13 -9.22
C LEU A 241 -14.74 -5.25 -10.67
N ARG A 242 -15.86 -4.59 -10.98
CA ARG A 242 -16.41 -4.58 -12.35
C ARG A 242 -15.46 -3.88 -13.33
N GLN A 243 -14.86 -2.77 -12.91
CA GLN A 243 -13.86 -2.07 -13.70
C GLN A 243 -12.66 -2.97 -13.99
N ALA A 244 -12.08 -3.61 -12.96
CA ALA A 244 -10.98 -4.54 -13.10
C ALA A 244 -11.30 -5.66 -14.09
N HIS A 245 -12.49 -6.26 -13.98
CA HIS A 245 -12.90 -7.30 -14.93
C HIS A 245 -12.93 -6.76 -16.37
N ARG A 246 -13.64 -5.65 -16.62
CA ARG A 246 -13.75 -5.06 -17.97
C ARG A 246 -12.39 -4.72 -18.57
N THR A 247 -11.48 -4.18 -17.77
CA THR A 247 -10.19 -3.69 -18.25
C THR A 247 -9.14 -4.79 -18.40
N LEU A 248 -9.18 -5.82 -17.55
CA LEU A 248 -8.11 -6.82 -17.44
C LEU A 248 -8.48 -8.19 -18.01
N SER A 249 -9.76 -8.49 -18.23
CA SER A 249 -10.18 -9.79 -18.78
C SER A 249 -10.13 -9.87 -20.31
N TRP A 250 -9.90 -8.75 -21.01
CA TRP A 250 -9.86 -8.73 -22.47
C TRP A 250 -8.46 -9.06 -22.99
N ASN A 251 -8.32 -10.26 -23.57
CA ASN A 251 -7.19 -10.65 -24.41
C ASN A 251 -7.55 -10.33 -25.86
N GLY A 252 -7.48 -9.05 -26.24
CA GLY A 252 -7.35 -8.71 -27.65
C GLY A 252 -6.12 -9.41 -28.20
N ARG A 253 -6.27 -10.06 -29.34
CA ARG A 253 -5.22 -10.73 -30.11
C ARG A 253 -3.89 -9.98 -29.95
N ALA A 254 -2.83 -10.71 -29.60
CA ALA A 254 -1.46 -10.27 -29.81
C ALA A 254 -1.36 -9.68 -31.23
N GLY A 255 -1.36 -8.34 -31.31
CA GLY A 255 -1.05 -7.61 -32.52
C GLY A 255 0.41 -7.87 -32.81
N ARG A 256 0.67 -8.46 -33.98
CA ARG A 256 1.96 -8.36 -34.66
C ARG A 256 2.29 -6.89 -34.88
N MET A 257 3.58 -6.64 -35.14
CA MET A 257 4.30 -5.35 -35.23
C MET A 257 4.89 -5.05 -33.85
N ASP A 258 6.18 -5.29 -33.62
CA ASP A 258 7.27 -4.66 -34.37
C ASP A 258 8.26 -5.66 -34.99
N SER A 259 8.45 -5.50 -36.31
CA SER A 259 9.65 -5.84 -37.08
C SER A 259 10.32 -4.54 -37.49
#